data_AF-A0A2A3T055-F1
#
_entry.id   AF-A0A2A3T055-F1
#
_cell.length_a   1.000
_cell.length_b   1.000
_cell.length_c   1.000
_cell.angle_alpha   90.00
_cell.angle_beta   90.00
_cell.angle_gamma   90.00
#
_symmetry.space_group_name_H-M   'P 1'
#
loop_
_entity.id
_entity.type
_entity.pdbx_description
1 polymer ?
#
loop_
_entity_poly.entity_id
_entity_poly.type
_entity_poly.pdbx_seq_one_letter_code
_entity_poly.pdbx_strand_id
1 'polypeptide(L)'
;MSRRKKKYSVLGPLLAMLTFVLVLLESFVTRGGIWSSVHAFIVEETGGAWSRLGYVLENDVSVKGFFILMILSIILTFGLVVSNYRKKEAEEPKEYNSLEDYFSEDNTFFAAIYTQLLILTVTLVLLLVRVNGYMAPEVFEVRLAPFVVILSAIFTIHTLRPFIDLQKILVVVGLGIAFSLAYAIMSEGRGWMVGAMIPWAFICGYSIFRYMWRYRTKKLLPMLRAWGPYTAHLGIMLILIGYCLSYGLGTEDSITLQEGERKLAGNFILELDKATMDPGPDGMKMTAFIRLIENDDDVVIDDQISKRIEENQETTQIYLKHQIHRDLYITLNSVTPGAEGGENSATITVREIPGIILVWTGTLFTMSGMLLTMFTEWKPGKEWLRSIGK
;
A
#
# COMPACT_ATOMS: atom_id res chain seq x y z
N MET A 1 24.13 -0.36 -7.17
CA MET A 1 24.45 -1.23 -6.01
C MET A 1 25.85 -1.89 -6.03
N SER A 2 26.46 -2.22 -7.17
CA SER A 2 27.74 -2.98 -7.19
C SER A 2 28.97 -2.22 -6.67
N ARG A 3 28.98 -0.88 -6.71
CA ARG A 3 30.13 -0.05 -6.30
C ARG A 3 30.35 0.07 -4.78
N ARG A 4 29.37 -0.32 -3.94
CA ARG A 4 29.45 -0.17 -2.47
C ARG A 4 29.34 -1.49 -1.69
N LYS A 5 29.49 -2.65 -2.35
CA LYS A 5 29.37 -3.99 -1.72
C LYS A 5 30.21 -4.18 -0.47
N LYS A 6 31.38 -3.52 -0.38
CA LYS A 6 32.29 -3.61 0.78
C LYS A 6 32.02 -2.58 1.89
N LYS A 7 31.20 -1.55 1.65
CA LYS A 7 30.92 -0.47 2.63
C LYS A 7 29.89 -0.87 3.71
N TYR A 8 29.18 -1.99 3.54
CA TYR A 8 27.98 -2.34 4.35
C TYR A 8 27.89 -3.83 4.75
N SER A 9 29.02 -4.53 4.90
CA SER A 9 29.06 -5.98 5.18
C SER A 9 28.28 -6.38 6.45
N VAL A 10 28.30 -5.53 7.48
CA VAL A 10 27.58 -5.76 8.75
C VAL A 10 26.14 -5.26 8.70
N LEU A 11 25.89 -4.21 7.90
CA LEU A 11 24.58 -3.54 7.84
C LEU A 11 23.50 -4.45 7.23
N GLY A 12 23.84 -5.25 6.21
CA GLY A 12 22.88 -6.17 5.58
C GLY A 12 22.29 -7.21 6.54
N PRO A 13 23.12 -8.04 7.21
CA PRO A 13 22.64 -8.99 8.21
C PRO A 13 21.88 -8.34 9.38
N LEU A 14 22.31 -7.16 9.79
CA LEU A 14 21.71 -6.41 10.88
C LEU A 14 20.32 -5.84 10.52
N LEU A 15 20.14 -5.33 9.30
CA LEU A 15 18.81 -4.95 8.81
C LEU A 15 17.91 -6.17 8.65
N ALA A 16 18.43 -7.30 8.16
CA ALA A 16 17.63 -8.52 8.06
C ALA A 16 17.14 -8.99 9.44
N MET A 17 18.00 -8.93 10.45
CA MET A 17 17.63 -9.22 11.84
C MET A 17 16.58 -8.23 12.36
N LEU A 18 16.76 -6.93 12.12
CA LEU A 18 15.78 -5.91 12.51
C LEU A 18 14.42 -6.14 11.82
N THR A 19 14.40 -6.42 10.52
CA THR A 19 13.17 -6.75 9.78
C THR A 19 12.49 -7.98 10.37
N PHE A 20 13.23 -9.04 10.67
CA PHE A 20 12.67 -10.24 11.31
C PHE A 20 12.03 -9.92 12.67
N VAL A 21 12.72 -9.13 13.50
CA VAL A 21 12.20 -8.70 14.81
C VAL A 21 10.96 -7.82 14.66
N LEU A 22 10.92 -6.93 13.67
CA LEU A 22 9.74 -6.09 13.38
C LEU A 22 8.54 -6.91 12.89
N VAL A 23 8.75 -7.95 12.07
CA VAL A 23 7.68 -8.86 11.63
C VAL A 23 7.10 -9.66 12.81
N LEU A 24 7.97 -10.11 13.73
CA LEU A 24 7.51 -10.76 14.96
C LEU A 24 6.73 -9.78 15.85
N LEU A 25 7.19 -8.53 15.96
CA LEU A 25 6.48 -7.47 16.69
C LEU A 25 5.09 -7.19 16.07
N GLU A 26 5.00 -7.05 14.75
CA GLU A 26 3.73 -6.83 14.04
C GLU A 26 2.75 -7.98 14.30
N SER A 27 3.21 -9.23 14.15
CA SER A 27 2.40 -10.42 14.40
C SER A 27 1.90 -10.47 15.85
N PHE A 28 2.77 -10.12 16.81
CA PHE A 28 2.42 -10.05 18.22
C PHE A 28 1.44 -8.91 18.53
N VAL A 29 1.63 -7.72 17.99
CA VAL A 29 0.75 -6.57 18.24
C VAL A 29 -0.65 -6.81 17.68
N THR A 30 -0.75 -7.38 16.47
CA THR A 30 -2.02 -7.62 15.79
C THR A 30 -2.77 -8.86 16.31
N ARG A 31 -2.07 -9.92 16.72
CA ARG A 31 -2.71 -11.13 17.30
C ARG A 31 -2.81 -11.11 18.82
N GLY A 32 -1.98 -10.34 19.50
CA GLY A 32 -2.00 -10.16 20.96
C GLY A 32 -3.04 -9.16 21.45
N GLY A 33 -3.84 -8.58 20.56
CA GLY A 33 -4.93 -7.66 20.92
C GLY A 33 -4.48 -6.33 21.53
N ILE A 34 -3.20 -5.96 21.35
CA ILE A 34 -2.64 -4.71 21.89
C ILE A 34 -3.17 -3.51 21.12
N TRP A 35 -3.27 -3.62 19.80
CA TRP A 35 -3.90 -2.63 18.92
C TRP A 35 -5.18 -3.20 18.31
N SER A 36 -6.24 -2.40 18.28
CA SER A 36 -7.37 -2.70 17.41
C SER A 36 -6.91 -2.57 15.96
N SER A 37 -7.31 -3.53 15.12
CA SER A 37 -7.00 -3.46 13.69
C SER A 37 -7.56 -2.16 13.10
N VAL A 38 -6.86 -1.55 12.15
CA VAL A 38 -7.37 -0.39 11.39
C VAL A 38 -8.61 -0.73 10.53
N HIS A 39 -8.92 -2.03 10.40
CA HIS A 39 -10.13 -2.59 9.80
C HIS A 39 -11.07 -3.24 10.84
N ALA A 40 -10.76 -3.16 12.14
CA ALA A 40 -11.70 -3.57 13.18
C ALA A 40 -12.69 -2.43 13.40
N PHE A 41 -13.94 -2.66 13.02
CA PHE A 41 -15.07 -1.74 13.22
C PHE A 41 -15.62 -1.76 14.65
N ILE A 42 -14.97 -2.49 15.56
CA ILE A 42 -15.34 -2.55 16.97
C ILE A 42 -14.52 -1.52 17.73
N VAL A 43 -15.20 -0.47 18.17
CA VAL A 43 -14.81 0.29 19.35
C VAL A 43 -15.41 -0.47 20.53
N GLU A 44 -14.61 -1.04 21.43
CA GLU A 44 -14.88 -0.97 22.87
C GLU A 44 -13.78 -1.60 23.75
N GLU A 45 -13.36 -0.76 24.72
CA GLU A 45 -13.11 -0.96 26.16
C GLU A 45 -12.29 -2.17 26.68
N THR A 46 -11.48 -2.10 27.74
CA THR A 46 -11.08 -1.06 28.71
C THR A 46 -9.55 -1.12 28.85
N GLY A 47 -8.91 0.05 28.77
CA GLY A 47 -7.46 0.20 28.89
C GLY A 47 -6.78 0.50 27.54
N GLY A 48 -6.14 1.67 27.44
CA GLY A 48 -5.40 2.07 26.25
C GLY A 48 -4.31 1.06 25.86
N ALA A 49 -3.78 1.14 24.63
CA ALA A 49 -2.76 0.23 24.13
C ALA A 49 -1.57 0.03 25.11
N TRP A 50 -1.22 1.09 25.85
CA TRP A 50 -0.17 1.05 26.87
C TRP A 50 -0.52 0.23 28.11
N SER A 51 -1.76 0.23 28.58
CA SER A 51 -2.16 -0.59 29.73
C SER A 51 -2.26 -2.06 29.34
N ARG A 52 -2.75 -2.35 28.13
CA ARG A 52 -2.73 -3.72 27.57
C ARG A 52 -1.31 -4.24 27.37
N LEU A 53 -0.43 -3.43 26.77
CA LEU A 53 0.99 -3.77 26.63
C LEU A 53 1.64 -4.02 27.99
N GLY A 54 1.39 -3.14 28.97
CA GLY A 54 1.89 -3.29 30.34
C GLY A 54 1.41 -4.60 30.98
N TYR A 55 0.12 -4.89 30.89
CA TYR A 55 -0.47 -6.13 31.39
C TYR A 55 0.19 -7.37 30.76
N VAL A 56 0.35 -7.42 29.43
CA VAL A 56 0.96 -8.59 28.78
C VAL A 56 2.44 -8.72 29.13
N LEU A 57 3.19 -7.61 29.22
CA LEU A 57 4.60 -7.63 29.63
C LEU A 57 4.80 -8.06 31.10
N GLU A 58 3.84 -7.80 31.97
CA GLU A 58 3.88 -8.20 33.38
C GLU A 58 3.51 -9.67 33.56
N ASN A 59 2.50 -10.16 32.82
CA ASN A 59 1.93 -11.48 33.02
C ASN A 59 2.53 -12.59 32.13
N ASP A 60 3.23 -12.25 31.03
CA ASP A 60 3.82 -13.22 30.11
C ASP A 60 5.36 -13.08 30.05
N VAL A 61 6.05 -14.08 30.63
CA VAL A 61 7.53 -14.14 30.69
C VAL A 61 8.15 -14.29 29.29
N SER A 62 7.50 -15.01 28.38
CA SER A 62 7.99 -15.22 27.01
C SER A 62 7.90 -13.93 26.21
N VAL A 63 6.80 -13.18 26.34
CA VAL A 63 6.65 -11.86 25.71
C VAL A 63 7.67 -10.88 26.25
N LYS A 64 7.83 -10.83 27.58
CA LYS A 64 8.84 -9.98 28.22
C LYS A 64 10.25 -10.31 27.73
N GLY A 65 10.60 -11.59 27.61
CA GLY A 65 11.87 -12.06 27.07
C GLY A 65 12.08 -11.64 25.61
N PHE A 66 11.04 -11.74 24.77
CA PHE A 66 11.07 -11.27 23.39
C PHE A 66 11.34 -9.76 23.29
N PHE A 67 10.64 -8.93 24.08
CA PHE A 67 10.87 -7.48 24.10
C PHE A 67 12.27 -7.10 24.58
N ILE A 68 12.80 -7.79 25.60
CA ILE A 68 14.18 -7.61 26.05
C ILE A 68 15.16 -7.94 24.93
N LEU A 69 14.99 -9.07 24.25
CA LEU A 69 15.84 -9.47 23.12
C LEU A 69 15.76 -8.47 21.97
N MET A 70 14.56 -7.97 21.65
CA MET A 70 14.36 -6.92 20.66
C MET A 70 15.14 -5.65 21.04
N ILE A 71 14.96 -5.13 22.26
CA ILE A 71 15.67 -3.92 22.73
C ILE A 71 17.18 -4.12 22.69
N LEU A 72 17.68 -5.26 23.18
CA LEU A 72 19.11 -5.59 23.13
C LEU A 72 19.63 -5.66 21.70
N SER A 73 18.88 -6.25 20.77
CA SER A 73 19.26 -6.32 19.36
C SER A 73 19.34 -4.93 18.72
N ILE A 74 18.42 -4.01 19.06
CA ILE A 74 18.41 -2.62 18.58
C ILE A 74 19.60 -1.85 19.18
N ILE A 75 19.85 -1.98 20.49
CA ILE A 75 20.98 -1.31 21.15
C ILE A 75 22.31 -1.81 20.59
N LEU A 76 22.49 -3.12 20.45
CA LEU A 76 23.70 -3.72 19.86
C LEU A 76 23.90 -3.23 18.43
N THR A 77 22.84 -3.25 17.65
CA THR A 77 22.79 -2.74 16.27
C THR A 77 23.26 -1.30 16.22
N PHE A 78 22.64 -0.42 17.01
CA PHE A 78 22.97 0.99 17.06
C PHE A 78 24.42 1.21 17.53
N GLY A 79 24.86 0.50 18.56
CA GLY A 79 26.23 0.54 19.07
C GLY A 79 27.27 0.14 18.03
N LEU A 80 27.01 -0.94 17.27
CA LEU A 80 27.89 -1.37 16.17
C LEU A 80 27.94 -0.35 15.03
N VAL A 81 26.78 0.22 14.67
CA VAL A 81 26.71 1.27 13.63
C VAL A 81 27.49 2.51 14.07
N VAL A 82 27.27 3.00 15.29
CA VAL A 82 27.98 4.17 15.84
C VAL A 82 29.48 3.89 15.95
N SER A 83 29.88 2.72 16.45
CA SER A 83 31.29 2.33 16.55
C SER A 83 31.98 2.30 15.19
N ASN A 84 31.32 1.74 14.17
CA ASN A 84 31.85 1.73 12.80
C ASN A 84 31.88 3.13 12.18
N TYR A 85 30.87 3.96 12.47
CA TYR A 85 30.81 5.34 11.99
C TYR A 85 31.95 6.18 12.59
N ARG A 86 32.23 6.05 13.89
CA ARG A 86 33.32 6.76 14.57
C ARG A 86 34.72 6.36 14.07
N LYS A 87 34.88 5.14 13.56
CA LYS A 87 36.13 4.65 12.96
C LYS A 87 36.33 5.14 11.52
N LYS A 88 35.30 5.72 10.91
CA LYS A 88 35.38 6.21 9.55
C LYS A 88 36.08 7.57 9.57
N GLU A 89 37.14 7.69 8.77
CA GLU A 89 37.78 8.99 8.54
C GLU A 89 36.74 9.98 8.01
N ALA A 90 36.82 11.22 8.50
CA ALA A 90 35.96 12.29 8.03
C ALA A 90 36.20 12.46 6.52
N GLU A 91 35.17 12.20 5.71
CA GLU A 91 35.23 12.52 4.28
C GLU A 91 35.33 14.04 4.16
N GLU A 92 36.26 14.54 3.33
CA GLU A 92 36.42 15.98 3.11
C GLU A 92 35.07 16.60 2.68
N PRO A 93 34.74 17.80 3.19
CA PRO A 93 33.50 18.47 2.81
C PRO A 93 33.49 18.70 1.30
N LYS A 94 32.49 18.11 0.61
CA LYS A 94 32.26 18.38 -0.81
C LYS A 94 31.73 19.80 -0.96
N GLU A 95 32.41 20.62 -1.74
CA GLU A 95 31.86 21.89 -2.24
C GLU A 95 30.77 21.61 -3.29
N TYR A 96 29.65 22.34 -3.17
CA TYR A 96 28.53 22.26 -4.10
C TYR A 96 28.42 23.59 -4.85
N ASN A 97 28.88 23.61 -6.10
CA ASN A 97 29.01 24.84 -6.86
C ASN A 97 28.02 24.91 -8.05
N SER A 98 27.43 23.78 -8.44
CA SER A 98 26.50 23.67 -9.57
C SER A 98 25.24 22.87 -9.23
N LEU A 99 24.16 23.07 -10.00
CA LEU A 99 22.95 22.25 -9.89
C LEU A 99 23.26 20.76 -10.15
N GLU A 100 24.24 20.46 -11.00
CA GLU A 100 24.69 19.10 -11.29
C GLU A 100 25.30 18.41 -10.06
N ASP A 101 25.90 19.16 -9.13
CA ASP A 101 26.44 18.63 -7.88
C ASP A 101 25.31 18.26 -6.91
N TYR A 102 24.33 19.15 -6.78
CA TYR A 102 23.14 18.92 -5.95
C TYR A 102 22.32 17.73 -6.46
N PHE A 103 22.07 17.65 -7.77
CA PHE A 103 21.35 16.55 -8.41
C PHE A 103 22.27 15.43 -8.92
N SER A 104 23.39 15.20 -8.22
CA SER A 104 24.27 14.08 -8.50
C SER A 104 23.60 12.71 -8.28
N GLU A 105 24.15 11.64 -8.87
CA GLU A 105 23.60 10.28 -8.75
C GLU A 105 23.53 9.83 -7.28
N ASP A 106 24.57 10.13 -6.51
CA ASP A 106 24.63 9.81 -5.08
C ASP A 106 23.59 10.62 -4.28
N ASN A 107 23.48 11.93 -4.55
CA ASN A 107 22.55 12.79 -3.81
C ASN A 107 21.10 12.45 -4.12
N THR A 108 20.74 12.24 -5.39
CA THR A 108 19.39 11.82 -5.78
C THR A 108 19.04 10.45 -5.21
N PHE A 109 20.00 9.52 -5.17
CA PHE A 109 19.80 8.23 -4.52
C PHE A 109 19.55 8.36 -3.01
N PHE A 110 20.35 9.16 -2.30
CA PHE A 110 20.14 9.41 -0.87
C PHE A 110 18.86 10.18 -0.60
N ALA A 111 18.53 11.17 -1.42
CA ALA A 111 17.28 11.92 -1.34
C ALA A 111 16.08 10.97 -1.45
N ALA A 112 16.09 10.02 -2.38
CA ALA A 112 15.04 9.01 -2.49
C ALA A 112 14.91 8.17 -1.20
N ILE A 113 16.02 7.76 -0.60
CA ILE A 113 16.00 7.03 0.69
C ILE A 113 15.41 7.90 1.79
N TYR A 114 15.86 9.16 1.93
CA TYR A 114 15.37 10.05 2.97
C TYR A 114 13.89 10.40 2.78
N THR A 115 13.44 10.62 1.55
CA THR A 115 12.02 10.85 1.25
C THR A 115 11.20 9.60 1.57
N GLN A 116 11.68 8.39 1.25
CA GLN A 116 10.99 7.15 1.65
C GLN A 116 10.90 7.01 3.18
N LEU A 117 11.98 7.32 3.91
CA LEU A 117 11.97 7.30 5.38
C LEU A 117 11.01 8.35 5.95
N LEU A 118 10.93 9.51 5.31
CA LEU A 118 10.00 10.56 5.70
C LEU A 118 8.54 10.13 5.48
N ILE A 119 8.22 9.52 4.33
CA ILE A 119 6.89 8.93 4.07
C ILE A 119 6.53 7.96 5.19
N LEU A 120 7.42 7.01 5.50
CA LEU A 120 7.18 6.02 6.56
C LEU A 120 7.01 6.66 7.94
N THR A 121 7.81 7.68 8.26
CA THR A 121 7.74 8.39 9.54
C THR A 121 6.45 9.16 9.68
N VAL A 122 6.04 9.88 8.63
CA VAL A 122 4.77 10.62 8.61
C VAL A 122 3.61 9.64 8.72
N THR A 123 3.61 8.54 7.95
CA THR A 123 2.59 7.48 8.07
C THR A 123 2.52 6.95 9.50
N LEU A 124 3.65 6.66 10.14
CA LEU A 124 3.69 6.20 11.54
C LEU A 124 3.08 7.24 12.49
N VAL A 125 3.44 8.52 12.36
CA VAL A 125 2.88 9.60 13.18
C VAL A 125 1.36 9.69 12.97
N LEU A 126 0.87 9.60 11.74
CA LEU A 126 -0.57 9.60 11.46
C LEU A 126 -1.26 8.38 12.08
N LEU A 127 -0.66 7.19 11.99
CA LEU A 127 -1.20 6.01 12.67
C LEU A 127 -1.27 6.19 14.18
N LEU A 128 -0.23 6.79 14.81
CA LEU A 128 -0.24 7.08 16.25
C LEU A 128 -1.31 8.11 16.65
N VAL A 129 -1.52 9.14 15.83
CA VAL A 129 -2.61 10.11 16.05
C VAL A 129 -3.97 9.44 15.93
N ARG A 130 -4.12 8.47 15.01
CA ARG A 130 -5.36 7.72 14.79
C ARG A 130 -5.72 6.83 15.98
N VAL A 131 -4.75 6.43 16.79
CA VAL A 131 -5.04 5.68 18.03
C VAL A 131 -5.82 6.55 19.04
N ASN A 132 -5.65 7.88 19.00
CA ASN A 132 -6.34 8.80 19.92
C ASN A 132 -7.71 9.26 19.41
N GLY A 133 -8.16 8.81 18.24
CA GLY A 133 -9.45 9.18 17.67
C GLY A 133 -9.57 8.86 16.19
N TYR A 134 -10.80 8.89 15.68
CA TYR A 134 -11.06 8.62 14.27
C TYR A 134 -10.37 9.67 13.37
N MET A 135 -9.67 9.20 12.35
CA MET A 135 -9.15 10.04 11.26
C MET A 135 -9.66 9.51 9.93
N ALA A 136 -10.25 10.40 9.15
CA ALA A 136 -10.70 10.08 7.80
C ALA A 136 -9.51 9.66 6.92
N PRO A 137 -9.68 8.68 6.02
CA PRO A 137 -8.62 8.24 5.10
C PRO A 137 -8.00 9.38 4.28
N GLU A 138 -8.81 10.38 3.90
CA GLU A 138 -8.38 11.53 3.11
C GLU A 138 -7.27 12.36 3.78
N VAL A 139 -7.24 12.38 5.12
CA VAL A 139 -6.17 13.05 5.88
C VAL A 139 -4.81 12.39 5.63
N PHE A 140 -4.77 11.07 5.47
CA PHE A 140 -3.55 10.36 5.12
C PHE A 140 -3.12 10.72 3.70
N GLU A 141 -4.04 10.71 2.74
CA GLU A 141 -3.75 10.99 1.34
C GLU A 141 -3.19 12.39 1.11
N VAL A 142 -3.88 13.40 1.65
CA VAL A 142 -3.46 14.80 1.51
C VAL A 142 -2.09 15.04 2.15
N ARG A 143 -1.81 14.41 3.29
CA ARG A 143 -0.53 14.60 4.01
C ARG A 143 0.62 13.83 3.38
N LEU A 144 0.37 12.68 2.76
CA LEU A 144 1.41 11.85 2.15
C LEU A 144 1.72 12.22 0.70
N ALA A 145 0.73 12.73 -0.04
CA ALA A 145 0.88 13.05 -1.46
C ALA A 145 2.07 13.97 -1.80
N PRO A 146 2.37 15.05 -1.05
CA PRO A 146 3.54 15.88 -1.34
C PRO A 146 4.85 15.09 -1.35
N PHE A 147 5.00 14.13 -0.43
CA PHE A 147 6.20 13.30 -0.34
C PHE A 147 6.27 12.27 -1.47
N VAL A 148 5.13 11.72 -1.90
CA VAL A 148 5.06 10.83 -3.08
C VAL A 148 5.41 11.58 -4.37
N VAL A 149 4.96 12.82 -4.51
CA VAL A 149 5.33 13.71 -5.64
C VAL A 149 6.83 14.02 -5.61
N ILE A 150 7.39 14.37 -4.45
CA ILE A 150 8.84 14.60 -4.28
C ILE A 150 9.63 13.33 -4.64
N LEU A 151 9.19 12.16 -4.18
CA LEU A 151 9.83 10.89 -4.49
C LEU A 151 9.80 10.61 -6.00
N SER A 152 8.68 10.87 -6.66
CA SER A 152 8.50 10.71 -8.11
C SER A 152 9.39 11.67 -8.91
N ALA A 153 9.54 12.91 -8.45
CA ALA A 153 10.45 13.89 -9.01
C ALA A 153 11.92 13.44 -8.89
N ILE A 154 12.35 13.02 -7.69
CA ILE A 154 13.71 12.52 -7.45
C ILE A 154 13.98 11.28 -8.30
N PHE A 155 13.02 10.34 -8.36
CA PHE A 155 13.13 9.14 -9.18
C PHE A 155 13.32 9.48 -10.65
N THR A 156 12.52 10.42 -11.17
CA THR A 156 12.63 10.92 -12.55
C THR A 156 14.01 11.52 -12.82
N ILE A 157 14.48 12.42 -11.94
CA ILE A 157 15.80 13.06 -12.08
C ILE A 157 16.90 12.01 -12.11
N HIS A 158 16.88 11.07 -11.17
CA HIS A 158 17.88 10.02 -11.08
C HIS A 158 17.93 9.15 -12.34
N THR A 159 16.76 8.73 -12.83
CA THR A 159 16.65 7.70 -13.88
C THR A 159 16.79 8.26 -15.30
N LEU A 160 16.40 9.51 -15.56
CA LEU A 160 16.53 10.15 -16.88
C LEU A 160 17.89 10.82 -17.11
N ARG A 161 18.62 11.18 -16.05
CA ARG A 161 19.93 11.84 -16.15
C ARG A 161 20.94 11.15 -17.10
N PRO A 162 21.00 9.81 -17.21
CA PRO A 162 21.89 9.15 -18.17
C PRO A 162 21.53 9.35 -19.66
N PHE A 163 20.42 10.02 -19.96
CA PHE A 163 19.84 10.14 -21.31
C PHE A 163 19.49 11.56 -21.72
N ILE A 164 19.20 12.44 -20.76
CA ILE A 164 18.67 13.78 -20.98
C ILE A 164 19.42 14.77 -20.08
N ASP A 165 19.67 15.97 -20.58
CA ASP A 165 20.28 17.07 -19.82
C ASP A 165 19.43 17.44 -18.60
N LEU A 166 20.08 17.77 -17.48
CA LEU A 166 19.42 18.08 -16.21
C LEU A 166 18.37 19.20 -16.35
N GLN A 167 18.67 20.26 -17.09
CA GLN A 167 17.75 21.39 -17.31
C GLN A 167 16.42 20.95 -17.93
N LYS A 168 16.45 20.09 -18.95
CA LYS A 168 15.24 19.56 -19.60
C LYS A 168 14.44 18.68 -18.63
N ILE A 169 15.13 17.89 -17.82
CA ILE A 169 14.48 17.07 -16.79
C ILE A 169 13.80 17.94 -15.75
N LEU A 170 14.45 19.00 -15.27
CA LEU A 170 13.88 19.94 -14.30
C LEU A 170 12.65 20.67 -14.86
N VAL A 171 12.64 21.02 -16.16
CA VAL A 171 11.45 21.58 -16.83
C VAL A 171 10.30 20.58 -16.82
N VAL A 172 10.55 19.33 -17.21
CA VAL A 172 9.51 18.27 -17.23
C VAL A 172 8.97 17.99 -15.82
N VAL A 173 9.86 17.93 -14.81
CA VAL A 173 9.48 17.78 -13.40
C VAL A 173 8.66 18.98 -12.93
N GLY A 174 9.08 20.20 -13.26
CA GLY A 174 8.34 21.43 -12.92
C GLY A 174 6.95 21.47 -13.54
N LEU A 175 6.82 21.09 -14.81
CA LEU A 175 5.52 20.95 -15.48
C LEU A 175 4.66 19.85 -14.85
N GLY A 176 5.26 18.72 -14.47
CA GLY A 176 4.58 17.65 -13.75
C GLY A 176 4.00 18.12 -12.41
N ILE A 177 4.81 18.82 -11.60
CA ILE A 177 4.36 19.40 -10.32
C ILE A 177 3.25 20.43 -10.53
N ALA A 178 3.42 21.34 -11.49
CA ALA A 178 2.42 22.37 -11.79
C ALA A 178 1.08 21.75 -12.23
N PHE A 179 1.12 20.73 -13.09
CA PHE A 179 -0.07 19.99 -13.50
C PHE A 179 -0.72 19.27 -12.32
N SER A 180 0.07 18.56 -11.50
CA SER A 180 -0.45 17.86 -10.32
C SER A 180 -1.14 18.81 -9.34
N LEU A 181 -0.53 19.97 -9.09
CA LEU A 181 -1.08 20.98 -8.19
C LEU A 181 -2.34 21.64 -8.77
N ALA A 182 -2.32 22.00 -10.06
CA ALA A 182 -3.48 22.58 -10.73
C ALA A 182 -4.68 21.62 -10.68
N TYR A 183 -4.46 20.34 -11.00
CA TYR A 183 -5.52 19.34 -10.95
C TYR A 183 -6.02 19.11 -9.51
N ALA A 184 -5.10 19.11 -8.54
CA ALA A 184 -5.48 18.92 -7.14
C ALA A 184 -6.33 20.05 -6.57
N ILE A 185 -6.14 21.29 -7.04
CA ILE A 185 -6.94 22.43 -6.63
C ILE A 185 -8.28 22.48 -7.37
N MET A 186 -8.33 22.01 -8.62
CA MET A 186 -9.53 22.07 -9.47
C MET A 186 -10.50 20.90 -9.25
N SER A 187 -10.03 19.76 -8.77
CA SER A 187 -10.85 18.57 -8.59
C SER A 187 -11.56 18.57 -7.24
N GLU A 188 -12.83 18.20 -7.24
CA GLU A 188 -13.61 17.96 -6.02
C GLU A 188 -13.49 16.50 -5.56
N GLY A 189 -13.66 16.27 -4.26
CA GLY A 189 -13.62 14.94 -3.64
C GLY A 189 -12.30 14.20 -3.88
N ARG A 190 -12.33 12.87 -3.89
CA ARG A 190 -11.13 12.02 -3.98
C ARG A 190 -10.49 11.96 -5.37
N GLY A 191 -11.16 12.48 -6.40
CA GLY A 191 -10.74 12.39 -7.80
C GLY A 191 -9.42 13.11 -8.10
N TRP A 192 -8.99 14.03 -7.24
CA TRP A 192 -7.75 14.78 -7.41
C TRP A 192 -6.52 13.88 -7.54
N MET A 193 -6.51 12.74 -6.84
CA MET A 193 -5.38 11.81 -6.84
C MET A 193 -5.13 11.23 -8.23
N VAL A 194 -6.19 10.92 -8.97
CA VAL A 194 -6.09 10.32 -10.30
C VAL A 194 -5.39 11.29 -11.24
N GLY A 195 -5.90 12.52 -11.35
CA GLY A 195 -5.30 13.50 -12.25
C GLY A 195 -3.93 13.98 -11.79
N ALA A 196 -3.73 14.16 -10.48
CA ALA A 196 -2.43 14.54 -9.94
C ALA A 196 -1.34 13.51 -10.25
N MET A 197 -1.68 12.23 -10.33
CA MET A 197 -0.75 11.15 -10.64
C MET A 197 -0.40 11.04 -12.13
N ILE A 198 -1.31 11.40 -13.06
CA ILE A 198 -1.13 11.24 -14.52
C ILE A 198 0.26 11.64 -15.03
N PRO A 199 0.78 12.85 -14.79
CA PRO A 199 2.09 13.24 -15.31
C PRO A 199 3.21 12.31 -14.82
N TRP A 200 3.14 11.88 -13.56
CA TRP A 200 4.14 10.99 -12.96
C TRP A 200 4.06 9.58 -13.53
N ALA A 201 2.87 9.05 -13.80
CA ALA A 201 2.69 7.76 -14.46
C ALA A 201 3.40 7.75 -15.84
N PHE A 202 3.24 8.81 -16.63
CA PHE A 202 3.89 8.93 -17.93
C PHE A 202 5.40 9.18 -17.83
N ILE A 203 5.83 10.14 -17.02
CA ILE A 203 7.24 10.54 -16.93
C ILE A 203 8.09 9.41 -16.33
N CYS A 204 7.68 8.86 -15.19
CA CYS A 204 8.41 7.78 -14.53
C CYS A 204 8.30 6.48 -15.34
N GLY A 205 7.13 6.18 -15.92
CA GLY A 205 6.95 5.04 -16.82
C GLY A 205 7.89 5.11 -18.02
N TYR A 206 7.93 6.25 -18.72
CA TYR A 206 8.86 6.50 -19.81
C TYR A 206 10.31 6.29 -19.36
N SER A 207 10.70 6.83 -18.21
CA SER A 207 12.06 6.67 -17.70
C SER A 207 12.44 5.20 -17.47
N ILE A 208 11.55 4.42 -16.86
CA ILE A 208 11.73 2.98 -16.62
C ILE A 208 11.91 2.24 -17.95
N PHE A 209 10.99 2.43 -18.89
CA PHE A 209 11.05 1.77 -20.19
C PHE A 209 12.29 2.17 -21.00
N ARG A 210 12.69 3.45 -20.97
CA ARG A 210 13.92 3.91 -21.63
C ARG A 210 15.16 3.23 -21.08
N TYR A 211 15.25 3.05 -19.76
CA TYR A 211 16.37 2.35 -19.17
C TYR A 211 16.38 0.87 -19.59
N MET A 212 15.25 0.17 -19.49
CA MET A 212 15.16 -1.22 -19.94
C MET A 212 15.51 -1.37 -21.43
N TRP A 213 15.01 -0.47 -22.27
CA TRP A 213 15.24 -0.46 -23.72
C TRP A 213 16.72 -0.28 -24.09
N ARG A 214 17.47 0.55 -23.35
CA ARG A 214 18.92 0.76 -23.56
C ARG A 214 19.70 -0.56 -23.47
N TYR A 215 19.28 -1.48 -22.60
CA TYR A 215 19.98 -2.73 -22.33
C TYR A 215 19.42 -3.94 -23.08
N ARG A 216 18.35 -3.77 -23.89
CA ARG A 216 17.65 -4.88 -24.59
C ARG A 216 18.53 -5.67 -25.57
N THR A 217 19.56 -5.02 -26.14
CA THR A 217 20.47 -5.65 -27.11
C THR A 217 21.74 -6.19 -26.48
N LYS A 218 21.88 -6.09 -25.15
CA LYS A 218 23.05 -6.64 -24.44
C LYS A 218 22.89 -8.14 -24.23
N LYS A 219 23.99 -8.82 -23.91
CA LYS A 219 23.97 -10.23 -23.51
C LYS A 219 23.01 -10.44 -22.33
N LEU A 220 22.50 -11.67 -22.19
CA LEU A 220 21.45 -12.03 -21.23
C LEU A 220 21.75 -11.55 -19.80
N LEU A 221 22.94 -11.84 -19.25
CA LEU A 221 23.28 -11.45 -17.88
C LEU A 221 23.28 -9.90 -17.67
N PRO A 222 24.01 -9.09 -18.45
CA PRO A 222 23.93 -7.63 -18.37
C PRO A 222 22.52 -7.08 -18.57
N MET A 223 21.74 -7.67 -19.49
CA MET A 223 20.35 -7.26 -19.74
C MET A 223 19.48 -7.50 -18.51
N LEU A 224 19.47 -8.71 -17.96
CA LEU A 224 18.67 -9.06 -16.78
C LEU A 224 19.10 -8.30 -15.52
N ARG A 225 20.39 -7.98 -15.37
CA ARG A 225 20.89 -7.12 -14.29
C ARG A 225 20.36 -5.70 -14.36
N ALA A 226 20.17 -5.18 -15.57
CA ALA A 226 19.54 -3.89 -15.78
C ALA A 226 18.02 -3.99 -15.63
N TRP A 227 17.39 -5.07 -16.11
CA TRP A 227 15.93 -5.20 -16.07
C TRP A 227 15.38 -5.48 -14.66
N GLY A 228 16.05 -6.29 -13.84
CA GLY A 228 15.57 -6.67 -12.50
C GLY A 228 15.08 -5.50 -11.64
N PRO A 229 15.94 -4.50 -11.34
CA PRO A 229 15.52 -3.35 -10.54
C PRO A 229 14.39 -2.56 -11.21
N TYR A 230 14.41 -2.40 -12.53
CA TYR A 230 13.42 -1.58 -13.24
C TYR A 230 12.07 -2.28 -13.44
N THR A 231 12.04 -3.62 -13.50
CA THR A 231 10.80 -4.40 -13.35
C THR A 231 10.21 -4.20 -11.96
N ALA A 232 11.05 -4.10 -10.93
CA ALA A 232 10.54 -3.83 -9.58
C ALA A 232 9.94 -2.42 -9.46
N HIS A 233 10.60 -1.40 -10.01
CA HIS A 233 10.06 -0.04 -10.04
C HIS A 233 8.80 0.09 -10.91
N LEU A 234 8.71 -0.66 -12.02
CA LEU A 234 7.47 -0.76 -12.80
C LEU A 234 6.33 -1.32 -11.94
N GLY A 235 6.62 -2.33 -11.12
CA GLY A 235 5.65 -2.87 -10.17
C GLY A 235 5.16 -1.84 -9.16
N ILE A 236 6.07 -1.07 -8.56
CA ILE A 236 5.72 0.04 -7.64
C ILE A 236 4.87 1.09 -8.36
N MET A 237 5.20 1.43 -9.60
CA MET A 237 4.42 2.36 -10.42
C MET A 237 2.98 1.86 -10.64
N LEU A 238 2.82 0.57 -10.97
CA LEU A 238 1.49 -0.04 -11.14
C LEU A 238 0.70 -0.06 -9.83
N ILE A 239 1.37 -0.27 -8.68
CA ILE A 239 0.72 -0.17 -7.36
C ILE A 239 0.21 1.26 -7.12
N LEU A 240 1.04 2.28 -7.37
CA LEU A 240 0.63 3.68 -7.22
C LEU A 240 -0.53 4.04 -8.14
N ILE A 241 -0.50 3.57 -9.39
CA ILE A 241 -1.59 3.76 -10.36
C ILE A 241 -2.87 3.07 -9.91
N GLY A 242 -2.78 1.80 -9.54
CA GLY A 242 -3.91 1.04 -9.01
C GLY A 242 -4.51 1.70 -7.79
N TYR A 243 -3.67 2.18 -6.86
CA TYR A 243 -4.11 2.86 -5.66
C TYR A 243 -4.86 4.17 -5.95
N CYS A 244 -4.30 5.04 -6.79
CA CYS A 244 -4.95 6.31 -7.12
C CYS A 244 -6.28 6.09 -7.84
N LEU A 245 -6.40 5.07 -8.70
CA LEU A 245 -7.66 4.70 -9.34
C LEU A 245 -8.65 4.13 -8.31
N SER A 246 -8.21 3.17 -7.49
CA SER A 246 -9.06 2.47 -6.52
C SER A 246 -9.65 3.41 -5.48
N TYR A 247 -8.82 4.32 -4.94
CA TYR A 247 -9.27 5.29 -3.95
C TYR A 247 -9.95 6.51 -4.59
N GLY A 248 -9.38 7.04 -5.68
CA GLY A 248 -9.83 8.28 -6.29
C GLY A 248 -11.13 8.16 -7.07
N LEU A 249 -11.40 6.99 -7.67
CA LEU A 249 -12.63 6.70 -8.43
C LEU A 249 -13.55 5.70 -7.73
N GLY A 250 -13.13 5.12 -6.60
CA GLY A 250 -13.97 4.18 -5.86
C GLY A 250 -15.27 4.82 -5.41
N THR A 251 -16.34 4.03 -5.38
CA THR A 251 -17.65 4.45 -4.86
C THR A 251 -18.05 3.54 -3.71
N GLU A 252 -18.73 4.09 -2.72
CA GLU A 252 -19.26 3.34 -1.59
C GLU A 252 -20.59 3.98 -1.23
N ASP A 253 -21.67 3.21 -1.35
CA ASP A 253 -23.01 3.66 -1.05
C ASP A 253 -23.71 2.64 -0.15
N SER A 254 -24.36 3.12 0.91
CA SER A 254 -25.05 2.29 1.90
C SER A 254 -26.50 2.70 1.92
N ILE A 255 -27.36 1.82 1.40
CA ILE A 255 -28.77 2.09 1.22
C ILE A 255 -29.63 1.12 2.02
N THR A 256 -30.77 1.60 2.51
CA THR A 256 -31.78 0.77 3.18
C THR A 256 -32.97 0.57 2.24
N LEU A 257 -33.32 -0.69 2.00
CA LEU A 257 -34.38 -1.14 1.09
C LEU A 257 -35.42 -1.97 1.84
N GLN A 258 -36.69 -1.86 1.45
CA GLN A 258 -37.73 -2.83 1.82
C GLN A 258 -37.78 -3.99 0.82
N GLU A 259 -38.34 -5.14 1.22
CA GLU A 259 -38.54 -6.27 0.30
C GLU A 259 -39.38 -5.84 -0.93
N GLY A 260 -38.97 -6.27 -2.12
CA GLY A 260 -39.55 -5.84 -3.39
C GLY A 260 -39.14 -4.43 -3.85
N GLU A 261 -38.42 -3.66 -3.03
CA GLU A 261 -37.96 -2.31 -3.39
C GLU A 261 -36.70 -2.35 -4.25
N ARG A 262 -36.59 -1.36 -5.15
CA ARG A 262 -35.39 -1.06 -5.94
C ARG A 262 -34.91 0.35 -5.64
N LYS A 263 -33.63 0.52 -5.31
CA LYS A 263 -33.00 1.85 -5.15
C LYS A 263 -31.67 1.91 -5.86
N LEU A 264 -31.27 3.13 -6.20
CA LEU A 264 -29.95 3.43 -6.71
C LEU A 264 -28.91 3.27 -5.58
N ALA A 265 -27.85 2.51 -5.84
CA ALA A 265 -26.67 2.34 -4.98
C ALA A 265 -25.43 2.66 -5.81
N GLY A 266 -24.94 3.91 -5.72
CA GLY A 266 -23.90 4.41 -6.61
C GLY A 266 -24.33 4.36 -8.08
N ASN A 267 -23.65 3.54 -8.90
CA ASN A 267 -23.93 3.38 -10.34
C ASN A 267 -24.88 2.22 -10.65
N PHE A 268 -25.41 1.54 -9.63
CA PHE A 268 -26.18 0.31 -9.77
C PHE A 268 -27.61 0.50 -9.25
N ILE A 269 -28.53 -0.34 -9.74
CA ILE A 269 -29.85 -0.50 -9.11
C ILE A 269 -29.79 -1.77 -8.27
N LEU A 270 -29.99 -1.63 -6.97
CA LEU A 270 -30.08 -2.75 -6.04
C LEU A 270 -31.56 -3.05 -5.77
N GLU A 271 -31.94 -4.29 -6.05
CA GLU A 271 -33.24 -4.87 -5.74
C GLU A 271 -33.10 -5.80 -4.53
N LEU A 272 -33.98 -5.65 -3.53
CA LEU A 272 -34.07 -6.57 -2.41
C LEU A 272 -35.25 -7.52 -2.64
N ASP A 273 -34.98 -8.78 -2.95
CA ASP A 273 -36.05 -9.77 -3.17
C ASP A 273 -36.68 -10.21 -1.84
N LYS A 274 -35.83 -10.50 -0.85
CA LYS A 274 -36.25 -11.00 0.45
C LYS A 274 -35.16 -10.78 1.49
N ALA A 275 -35.54 -10.52 2.73
CA ALA A 275 -34.63 -10.55 3.87
C ALA A 275 -35.17 -11.49 4.95
N THR A 276 -34.30 -12.30 5.55
CA THR A 276 -34.65 -13.22 6.63
C THR A 276 -33.78 -12.99 7.85
N MET A 277 -34.35 -13.26 9.03
CA MET A 277 -33.67 -13.32 10.30
C MET A 277 -33.91 -14.70 10.90
N ASP A 278 -32.89 -15.54 10.87
CA ASP A 278 -32.96 -16.91 11.34
C ASP A 278 -32.21 -17.01 12.69
N PRO A 279 -32.91 -17.16 13.82
CA PRO A 279 -32.28 -17.45 15.10
C PRO A 279 -31.74 -18.89 15.08
N GLY A 280 -30.42 -19.04 15.23
CA GLY A 280 -29.73 -20.32 15.32
C GLY A 280 -29.22 -20.62 16.73
N PRO A 281 -28.74 -21.86 16.99
CA PRO A 281 -28.20 -22.27 18.29
C PRO A 281 -27.01 -21.40 18.75
N ASP A 282 -26.22 -20.92 17.79
CA ASP A 282 -24.96 -20.20 18.02
C ASP A 282 -25.08 -18.68 17.80
N GLY A 283 -26.29 -18.16 17.50
CA GLY A 283 -26.49 -16.73 17.24
C GLY A 283 -27.55 -16.42 16.18
N MET A 284 -27.69 -15.15 15.84
CA MET A 284 -28.65 -14.69 14.81
C MET A 284 -27.98 -14.64 13.44
N LYS A 285 -28.60 -15.27 12.44
CA LYS A 285 -28.19 -15.16 11.04
C LYS A 285 -29.19 -14.28 10.27
N MET A 286 -28.71 -13.16 9.76
CA MET A 286 -29.45 -12.32 8.83
C MET A 286 -29.04 -12.67 7.40
N THR A 287 -30.00 -12.85 6.51
CA THR A 287 -29.75 -13.12 5.08
C THR A 287 -30.58 -12.17 4.23
N ALA A 288 -30.00 -11.62 3.18
CA ALA A 288 -30.71 -10.82 2.18
C ALA A 288 -30.46 -11.40 0.78
N PHE A 289 -31.52 -11.62 0.03
CA PHE A 289 -31.51 -12.06 -1.36
C PHE A 289 -31.59 -10.82 -2.24
N ILE A 290 -30.58 -10.61 -3.08
CA ILE A 290 -30.39 -9.35 -3.78
C ILE A 290 -30.16 -9.56 -5.27
N ARG A 291 -30.62 -8.61 -6.07
CA ARG A 291 -30.16 -8.45 -7.45
C ARG A 291 -29.49 -7.11 -7.63
N LEU A 292 -28.30 -7.12 -8.21
CA LEU A 292 -27.58 -5.91 -8.62
C LEU A 292 -27.66 -5.78 -10.14
N ILE A 293 -28.27 -4.69 -10.59
CA ILE A 293 -28.53 -4.41 -12.00
C ILE A 293 -27.66 -3.23 -12.44
N GLU A 294 -27.03 -3.38 -13.59
CA GLU A 294 -26.21 -2.37 -14.26
C GLU A 294 -26.75 -2.13 -15.67
N ASN A 295 -26.63 -0.91 -16.22
CA ASN A 295 -26.87 -0.52 -17.63
C ASN A 295 -27.79 -1.42 -18.49
N ASP A 296 -28.96 -0.92 -18.93
CA ASP A 296 -29.92 -1.65 -19.78
C ASP A 296 -30.42 -2.98 -19.18
N ASP A 297 -30.66 -3.00 -17.86
CA ASP A 297 -31.20 -4.14 -17.10
C ASP A 297 -30.30 -5.40 -17.08
N ASP A 298 -28.98 -5.26 -17.28
CA ASP A 298 -28.05 -6.38 -17.12
C ASP A 298 -27.92 -6.77 -15.63
N VAL A 299 -28.36 -7.98 -15.29
CA VAL A 299 -28.27 -8.51 -13.93
C VAL A 299 -26.83 -8.97 -13.70
N VAL A 300 -26.04 -8.10 -13.09
CA VAL A 300 -24.63 -8.37 -12.78
C VAL A 300 -24.51 -9.39 -11.65
N ILE A 301 -25.45 -9.36 -10.69
CA ILE A 301 -25.46 -10.23 -9.50
C ILE A 301 -26.90 -10.62 -9.19
N ASP A 302 -27.10 -11.90 -8.89
CA ASP A 302 -28.33 -12.49 -8.34
C ASP A 302 -27.87 -13.55 -7.32
N ASP A 303 -27.76 -13.15 -6.05
CA ASP A 303 -27.19 -13.99 -4.99
C ASP A 303 -27.71 -13.56 -3.61
N GLN A 304 -27.38 -14.35 -2.57
CA GLN A 304 -27.66 -14.03 -1.18
C GLN A 304 -26.39 -13.51 -0.47
N ILE A 305 -26.58 -12.48 0.35
CA ILE A 305 -25.58 -11.97 1.29
C ILE A 305 -26.05 -12.23 2.73
N SER A 306 -25.12 -12.50 3.64
CA SER A 306 -25.48 -12.83 5.01
C SER A 306 -24.58 -12.17 6.04
N LYS A 307 -25.14 -11.91 7.22
CA LYS A 307 -24.42 -11.42 8.40
C LYS A 307 -24.82 -12.27 9.60
N ARG A 308 -23.83 -12.69 10.36
CA ARG A 308 -23.99 -13.53 11.54
C ARG A 308 -23.55 -12.77 12.78
N ILE A 309 -24.37 -12.81 13.81
CA ILE A 309 -24.09 -12.21 15.11
C ILE A 309 -24.06 -13.34 16.12
N GLU A 310 -22.87 -13.66 16.62
CA GLU A 310 -22.61 -14.69 17.63
C GLU A 310 -22.07 -13.99 18.88
N GLU A 311 -22.85 -13.96 19.97
CA GLU A 311 -22.55 -13.22 21.21
C GLU A 311 -22.08 -11.77 20.96
N ASN A 312 -20.76 -11.53 20.96
CA ASN A 312 -20.13 -10.22 20.79
C ASN A 312 -19.28 -10.14 19.50
N GLN A 313 -19.42 -11.11 18.60
CA GLN A 313 -18.71 -11.18 17.32
C GLN A 313 -19.70 -11.08 16.15
N GLU A 314 -19.47 -10.11 15.28
CA GLU A 314 -20.19 -9.97 14.02
C GLU A 314 -19.33 -10.47 12.87
N THR A 315 -19.86 -11.42 12.09
CA THR A 315 -19.22 -11.91 10.87
C THR A 315 -20.11 -11.60 9.68
N THR A 316 -19.63 -10.78 8.76
CA THR A 316 -20.37 -10.42 7.53
C THR A 316 -19.78 -11.18 6.36
N GLN A 317 -20.63 -11.92 5.64
CA GLN A 317 -20.27 -12.51 4.36
C GLN A 317 -20.22 -11.41 3.31
N ILE A 318 -19.06 -11.28 2.67
CA ILE A 318 -18.83 -10.30 1.62
C ILE A 318 -19.05 -10.99 0.28
N TYR A 319 -19.98 -10.48 -0.52
CA TYR A 319 -20.03 -10.84 -1.93
C TYR A 319 -18.92 -10.07 -2.66
N LEU A 320 -18.10 -10.79 -3.43
CA LEU A 320 -17.00 -10.22 -4.19
C LEU A 320 -17.06 -10.72 -5.64
N LYS A 321 -17.22 -9.80 -6.59
CA LYS A 321 -17.07 -10.07 -8.01
C LYS A 321 -15.85 -9.33 -8.55
N HIS A 322 -14.83 -10.10 -8.92
CA HIS A 322 -13.60 -9.58 -9.53
C HIS A 322 -13.76 -9.45 -11.04
N GLN A 323 -13.42 -8.28 -11.58
CA GLN A 323 -13.30 -8.04 -13.02
C GLN A 323 -11.95 -7.38 -13.31
N ILE A 324 -11.50 -7.46 -14.57
CA ILE A 324 -10.21 -6.89 -14.97
C ILE A 324 -10.14 -5.38 -14.72
N HIS A 325 -11.26 -4.66 -14.81
CA HIS A 325 -11.29 -3.21 -14.65
C HIS A 325 -11.73 -2.74 -13.26
N ARG A 326 -12.38 -3.59 -12.45
CA ARG A 326 -12.91 -3.24 -11.11
C ARG A 326 -13.24 -4.47 -10.27
N ASP A 327 -13.34 -4.24 -8.96
CA ASP A 327 -13.93 -5.19 -8.02
C ASP A 327 -15.23 -4.61 -7.44
N LEU A 328 -16.26 -5.46 -7.33
CA LEU A 328 -17.53 -5.14 -6.70
C LEU A 328 -17.65 -5.88 -5.38
N TYR A 329 -17.91 -5.12 -4.32
CA TYR A 329 -18.13 -5.62 -2.97
C TYR A 329 -19.55 -5.30 -2.54
N ILE A 330 -20.27 -6.30 -2.03
CA ILE A 330 -21.59 -6.09 -1.41
C ILE A 330 -21.60 -6.71 -0.03
N THR A 331 -22.06 -5.95 0.96
CA THR A 331 -22.14 -6.38 2.35
C THR A 331 -23.48 -6.06 2.96
N LEU A 332 -24.00 -6.99 3.76
CA LEU A 332 -25.20 -6.79 4.56
C LEU A 332 -24.82 -6.13 5.89
N ASN A 333 -25.29 -4.89 6.12
CA ASN A 333 -25.00 -4.17 7.37
C ASN A 333 -25.96 -4.58 8.48
N SER A 334 -27.26 -4.60 8.15
CA SER A 334 -28.33 -4.97 9.08
C SER A 334 -29.59 -5.38 8.30
N VAL A 335 -30.43 -6.17 8.96
CA VAL A 335 -31.83 -6.36 8.58
C VAL A 335 -32.67 -5.76 9.71
N THR A 336 -33.81 -5.17 9.40
CA THR A 336 -34.80 -4.67 10.36
C THR A 336 -36.14 -5.30 10.03
N PRO A 337 -36.78 -6.02 10.96
CA PRO A 337 -38.06 -6.66 10.70
C PRO A 337 -39.15 -5.60 10.52
N GLY A 338 -40.10 -5.87 9.63
CA GLY A 338 -41.27 -5.01 9.45
C GLY A 338 -42.18 -5.01 10.69
N ALA A 339 -42.87 -3.91 10.94
CA ALA A 339 -43.88 -3.85 12.01
C ALA A 339 -45.10 -4.73 11.64
N GLU A 340 -45.62 -5.50 12.60
CA GLU A 340 -46.87 -6.28 12.47
C GLU A 340 -46.99 -7.15 11.20
N GLY A 341 -45.93 -7.87 10.82
CA GLY A 341 -45.94 -8.74 9.64
C GLY A 341 -45.76 -8.01 8.31
N GLY A 342 -45.36 -6.73 8.35
CA GLY A 342 -44.89 -5.99 7.19
C GLY A 342 -43.56 -6.51 6.65
N GLU A 343 -43.20 -6.01 5.47
CA GLU A 343 -41.97 -6.37 4.75
C GLU A 343 -40.73 -6.04 5.57
N ASN A 344 -39.75 -6.93 5.52
CA ASN A 344 -38.46 -6.67 6.14
C ASN A 344 -37.71 -5.59 5.36
N SER A 345 -36.78 -4.93 6.04
CA SER A 345 -35.85 -4.01 5.38
C SER A 345 -34.41 -4.43 5.61
N ALA A 346 -33.54 -4.21 4.63
CA ALA A 346 -32.12 -4.50 4.73
C ALA A 346 -31.30 -3.25 4.40
N THR A 347 -30.28 -2.99 5.22
CA THR A 347 -29.26 -1.98 4.92
C THR A 347 -28.07 -2.67 4.29
N ILE A 348 -27.74 -2.32 3.06
CA ILE A 348 -26.75 -2.98 2.22
C ILE A 348 -25.77 -1.94 1.72
N THR A 349 -24.47 -2.23 1.85
CA THR A 349 -23.41 -1.42 1.24
C THR A 349 -22.98 -2.04 -0.08
N VAL A 350 -22.98 -1.22 -1.13
CA VAL A 350 -22.40 -1.55 -2.43
C VAL A 350 -21.16 -0.69 -2.62
N ARG A 351 -20.02 -1.33 -2.92
CA ARG A 351 -18.74 -0.66 -3.12
C ARG A 351 -18.10 -1.11 -4.42
N GLU A 352 -17.72 -0.16 -5.26
CA GLU A 352 -17.00 -0.37 -6.51
C GLU A 352 -15.56 0.13 -6.36
N ILE A 353 -14.59 -0.72 -6.67
CA ILE A 353 -13.16 -0.41 -6.57
C ILE A 353 -12.48 -0.61 -7.94
N PRO A 354 -12.31 0.46 -8.74
CA PRO A 354 -11.71 0.36 -10.06
C PRO A 354 -10.18 0.24 -10.02
N GLY A 355 -9.60 -0.51 -10.95
CA GLY A 355 -8.15 -0.57 -11.15
C GLY A 355 -7.37 -1.34 -10.07
N ILE A 356 -8.04 -2.01 -9.12
CA ILE A 356 -7.38 -2.77 -8.04
C ILE A 356 -6.47 -3.89 -8.56
N ILE A 357 -6.75 -4.46 -9.74
CA ILE A 357 -5.88 -5.44 -10.42
C ILE A 357 -4.45 -4.92 -10.63
N LEU A 358 -4.27 -3.60 -10.78
CA LEU A 358 -2.96 -2.99 -10.97
C LEU A 358 -2.12 -3.06 -9.70
N VAL A 359 -2.76 -3.01 -8.52
CA VAL A 359 -2.10 -3.21 -7.22
C VAL A 359 -1.55 -4.65 -7.13
N TRP A 360 -2.36 -5.64 -7.50
CA TRP A 360 -1.95 -7.04 -7.52
C TRP A 360 -0.86 -7.31 -8.55
N THR A 361 -1.05 -6.84 -9.78
CA THR A 361 -0.08 -6.99 -10.87
C THR A 361 1.23 -6.29 -10.52
N GLY A 362 1.16 -5.08 -9.96
CA GLY A 362 2.33 -4.34 -9.53
C GLY A 362 3.08 -5.03 -8.39
N THR A 363 2.38 -5.69 -7.48
CA THR A 363 2.99 -6.52 -6.42
C THR A 363 3.76 -7.69 -7.02
N LEU A 364 3.17 -8.40 -7.99
CA LEU A 364 3.83 -9.50 -8.70
C LEU A 364 5.09 -9.04 -9.46
N PHE A 365 5.02 -7.88 -10.13
CA PHE A 365 6.17 -7.29 -10.84
C PHE A 365 7.27 -6.85 -9.88
N THR A 366 6.89 -6.26 -8.74
CA THR A 366 7.84 -5.86 -7.68
C THR A 366 8.60 -7.08 -7.17
N MET A 367 7.88 -8.15 -6.81
CA MET A 367 8.50 -9.41 -6.37
C MET A 367 9.39 -10.03 -7.43
N SER A 368 8.91 -10.11 -8.68
CA SER A 368 9.65 -10.70 -9.79
C SER A 368 10.93 -9.92 -10.12
N GLY A 369 10.89 -8.58 -10.10
CA GLY A 369 12.06 -7.73 -10.28
C GLY A 369 13.10 -7.88 -9.17
N MET A 370 12.65 -8.00 -7.91
CA MET A 370 13.52 -8.29 -6.77
C MET A 370 14.18 -9.67 -6.90
N LEU A 371 13.39 -10.71 -7.19
CA LEU A 371 13.89 -12.07 -7.40
C LEU A 371 14.90 -12.14 -8.55
N LEU A 372 14.62 -11.45 -9.66
CA LEU A 372 15.55 -11.36 -10.79
C LEU A 372 16.86 -10.66 -10.39
N THR A 373 16.78 -9.59 -9.60
CA THR A 373 17.96 -8.90 -9.07
C THR A 373 18.78 -9.81 -8.16
N MET A 374 18.13 -10.57 -7.27
CA MET A 374 18.80 -11.55 -6.41
C MET A 374 19.45 -12.66 -7.24
N PHE A 375 18.73 -13.22 -8.20
CA PHE A 375 19.21 -14.31 -9.05
C PHE A 375 20.43 -13.92 -9.89
N THR A 376 20.46 -12.70 -10.44
CA THR A 376 21.58 -12.20 -11.26
C THR A 376 22.83 -11.82 -10.45
N GLU A 377 22.69 -11.69 -9.13
CA GLU A 377 23.79 -11.44 -8.18
C GLU A 377 24.24 -12.70 -7.44
N TRP A 378 23.40 -13.73 -7.37
CA TRP A 378 23.72 -15.04 -6.79
C TRP A 378 24.75 -15.79 -7.66
N LYS A 379 25.78 -16.38 -7.02
CA LYS A 379 26.90 -17.01 -7.74
C LYS A 379 26.44 -18.12 -8.72
N PRO A 380 25.62 -19.11 -8.31
CA PRO A 380 25.09 -20.13 -9.22
C PRO A 380 24.28 -19.55 -10.38
N GLY A 381 23.36 -18.61 -10.10
CA GLY A 381 22.56 -17.96 -11.14
C GLY A 381 23.40 -17.20 -12.15
N LYS A 382 24.47 -16.54 -11.69
CA LYS A 382 25.43 -15.84 -12.56
C LYS A 382 26.21 -16.79 -13.46
N GLU A 383 26.63 -17.95 -12.96
CA GLU A 383 27.33 -18.97 -13.75
C GLU A 383 26.41 -19.59 -14.80
N TRP A 384 25.17 -19.90 -14.41
CA TRP A 384 24.13 -20.41 -15.32
C TRP A 384 23.78 -19.41 -16.44
N LEU A 385 23.57 -18.12 -16.11
CA LEU A 385 23.30 -17.10 -17.13
C LEU A 385 24.49 -16.87 -18.08
N ARG A 386 25.71 -17.14 -17.63
CA ARG A 386 26.92 -17.06 -18.46
C ARG A 386 27.08 -18.26 -19.38
N SER A 387 26.60 -19.45 -19.00
CA SER A 387 26.65 -20.63 -19.87
C SER A 387 25.64 -20.54 -21.01
N ILE A 388 24.47 -19.91 -20.77
CA ILE A 388 23.44 -19.68 -21.79
C ILE A 388 23.83 -18.56 -22.77
N GLY A 389 24.53 -17.53 -22.30
CA GLY A 389 24.92 -16.37 -23.10
C GLY A 389 26.22 -16.52 -23.89
N LYS A 390 26.69 -17.75 -24.12
CA LYS A 390 27.86 -18.06 -24.94
C LYS A 390 27.51 -18.07 -26.42
#